data_AF-A0A2G4J5J0-F1
#
_entry.id   AF-A0A2G4J5J0-F1
#
_cell.length_a   1.000
_cell.length_b   1.000
_cell.length_c   1.000
_cell.angle_alpha   90.00
_cell.angle_beta   90.00
_cell.angle_gamma   90.00
#
_symmetry.space_group_name_H-M   'P 1'
#
loop_
_entity.id
_entity.type
_entity.pdbx_description
1 polymer ?
#
loop_
_entity_poly.entity_id
_entity_poly.type
_entity_poly.pdbx_seq_one_letter_code
_entity_poly.pdbx_strand_id
1 'polypeptide(L)'
;MSQSIKRENKMATKTSKKSVSGFEKVGDASRRTIIGDQYVDAMLKEKNAFDHEWQAYLNNQLWGRTWARGILSHQQLSLVNLSMLAGLGRMEEFELHFRIALNRTKVPLIQLREILLHIGMYCGIPIGRDAFAIARRVLKEERIDVSQLDEVSTKKVSNKKKK
;
A
#
# COMPACT_ATOMS: atom_id res chain seq x y z
N MET A 1 -25.80 -50.87 18.72
CA MET A 1 -25.00 -50.28 19.80
C MET A 1 -24.60 -48.86 19.40
N SER A 2 -25.59 -47.97 19.38
CA SER A 2 -25.53 -46.60 18.86
C SER A 2 -25.80 -45.66 20.02
N GLN A 3 -24.76 -45.11 20.68
CA GLN A 3 -24.94 -44.05 21.69
C GLN A 3 -23.65 -43.38 22.23
N SER A 4 -22.61 -43.12 21.43
CA SER A 4 -21.40 -42.46 22.00
C SER A 4 -20.77 -41.30 21.22
N ILE A 5 -21.53 -40.61 20.36
CA ILE A 5 -21.11 -39.31 19.78
C ILE A 5 -22.16 -38.25 20.14
N LYS A 6 -22.35 -38.02 21.44
CA LYS A 6 -23.06 -36.85 21.98
C LYS A 6 -22.38 -36.41 23.27
N ARG A 7 -21.26 -35.73 23.14
CA ARG A 7 -20.79 -34.79 24.17
C ARG A 7 -20.33 -33.52 23.46
N GLU A 8 -21.33 -32.69 23.18
CA GLU A 8 -21.18 -31.26 22.94
C GLU A 8 -20.32 -30.68 24.07
N ASN A 9 -19.10 -30.26 23.73
CA ASN A 9 -18.30 -29.49 24.66
C ASN A 9 -18.81 -28.05 24.63
N LYS A 10 -19.76 -27.78 25.53
CA LYS A 10 -20.23 -26.46 25.92
C LYS A 10 -19.05 -25.64 26.45
N MET A 11 -18.36 -24.96 25.54
CA MET A 11 -17.52 -23.81 25.87
C MET A 11 -17.87 -22.64 24.95
N ALA A 12 -19.18 -22.40 24.82
CA ALA A 12 -19.69 -21.11 24.39
C ALA A 12 -19.56 -20.14 25.57
N THR A 13 -18.37 -19.56 25.71
CA THR A 13 -18.18 -18.37 26.53
C THR A 13 -19.15 -17.30 26.03
N LYS A 14 -19.91 -16.72 26.97
CA LYS A 14 -20.75 -15.54 26.75
C LYS A 14 -19.85 -14.37 26.38
N THR A 15 -19.41 -14.30 25.13
CA THR A 15 -18.85 -13.08 24.56
C THR A 15 -20.03 -12.20 24.25
N SER A 16 -20.13 -11.09 24.99
CA SER A 16 -21.04 -9.99 24.71
C SER A 16 -21.17 -9.76 23.20
N LYS A 17 -22.43 -9.77 22.69
CA LYS A 17 -22.77 -9.27 21.36
C LYS A 17 -22.50 -7.75 21.31
N LYS A 18 -21.26 -7.32 21.45
CA LYS A 18 -20.81 -6.17 20.66
C LYS A 18 -20.70 -6.72 19.26
N SER A 19 -21.51 -6.19 18.34
CA SER A 19 -21.35 -6.50 16.94
C SER A 19 -19.86 -6.39 16.60
N VAL A 20 -19.26 -7.44 16.06
CA VAL A 20 -18.00 -7.32 15.31
C VAL A 20 -18.28 -6.67 13.94
N SER A 21 -19.44 -6.04 13.77
CA SER A 21 -19.65 -4.97 12.80
C SER A 21 -18.86 -3.75 13.31
N GLY A 22 -17.99 -3.12 12.56
CA GLY A 22 -17.54 -3.39 11.22
C GLY A 22 -16.25 -2.60 11.07
N PHE A 23 -15.89 -2.30 9.84
CA PHE A 23 -14.86 -1.33 9.51
C PHE A 23 -14.96 -0.10 10.44
N GLU A 24 -13.99 0.11 11.33
CA GLU A 24 -13.91 1.33 12.14
C GLU A 24 -13.90 2.52 11.18
N LYS A 25 -14.71 3.55 11.47
CA LYS A 25 -14.87 4.71 10.58
C LYS A 25 -13.54 5.37 10.21
N VAL A 26 -12.60 5.41 11.16
CA VAL A 26 -11.24 5.93 10.95
C VAL A 26 -10.47 5.05 9.96
N GLY A 27 -10.58 3.74 10.09
CA GLY A 27 -9.95 2.79 9.17
C GLY A 27 -10.53 2.87 7.78
N ASP A 28 -11.86 2.93 7.65
CA ASP A 28 -12.50 3.02 6.33
C ASP A 28 -12.13 4.33 5.62
N ALA A 29 -12.20 5.45 6.34
CA ALA A 29 -11.80 6.76 5.81
C ALA A 29 -10.32 6.79 5.39
N SER A 30 -9.42 6.24 6.20
CA SER A 30 -8.00 6.15 5.86
C SER A 30 -7.79 5.25 4.64
N ARG A 31 -8.40 4.06 4.62
CA ARG A 31 -8.30 3.10 3.51
C ARG A 31 -8.73 3.75 2.21
N ARG A 32 -9.92 4.37 2.18
CA ARG A 32 -10.47 5.07 1.02
C ARG A 32 -9.60 6.24 0.56
N THR A 33 -9.03 7.00 1.49
CA THR A 33 -8.10 8.08 1.17
C THR A 33 -6.88 7.55 0.40
N ILE A 34 -6.28 6.46 0.88
CA ILE A 34 -5.04 5.92 0.34
C ILE A 34 -5.26 5.09 -0.93
N ILE A 35 -6.16 4.11 -0.92
CA ILE A 35 -6.30 3.16 -2.05
C ILE A 35 -7.43 3.51 -3.01
N GLY A 36 -8.37 4.37 -2.57
CA GLY A 36 -9.47 4.88 -3.40
C GLY A 36 -10.80 4.15 -3.24
N ASP A 37 -11.88 4.92 -3.37
CA ASP A 37 -13.25 4.42 -3.17
C ASP A 37 -13.61 3.27 -4.10
N GLN A 38 -13.32 3.41 -5.40
CA GLN A 38 -13.63 2.38 -6.39
C GLN A 38 -12.96 1.04 -6.06
N TYR A 39 -11.71 1.08 -5.59
CA TYR A 39 -10.97 -0.12 -5.20
C TYR A 39 -11.58 -0.74 -3.93
N VAL A 40 -11.86 0.08 -2.92
CA VAL A 40 -12.50 -0.38 -1.68
C VAL A 40 -13.86 -1.01 -1.98
N ASP A 41 -14.67 -0.36 -2.80
CA ASP A 41 -16.02 -0.82 -3.13
C ASP A 41 -16.00 -2.12 -3.95
N ALA A 42 -15.08 -2.26 -4.91
CA ALA A 42 -14.90 -3.49 -5.66
C ALA A 42 -14.51 -4.65 -4.74
N MET A 43 -13.52 -4.43 -3.87
CA MET A 43 -13.08 -5.45 -2.92
C MET A 43 -14.17 -5.81 -1.89
N LEU A 44 -14.98 -4.84 -1.45
CA LEU A 44 -16.11 -5.11 -0.54
C LEU A 44 -17.22 -5.92 -1.21
N LYS A 45 -17.38 -5.87 -2.54
CA LYS A 45 -18.35 -6.68 -3.29
C LYS A 45 -17.91 -8.14 -3.42
N GLU A 46 -16.61 -8.39 -3.52
CA GLU A 46 -16.04 -9.74 -3.60
C GLU A 46 -15.92 -10.45 -2.24
N LYS A 47 -16.01 -9.67 -1.16
CA LYS A 47 -16.01 -10.14 0.22
C LYS A 47 -17.09 -11.21 0.44
N ASN A 48 -16.71 -12.29 1.11
CA ASN A 48 -17.61 -13.34 1.53
C ASN A 48 -17.49 -13.58 3.05
N ALA A 49 -18.22 -14.58 3.57
CA ALA A 49 -18.19 -14.87 5.00
C ALA A 49 -16.81 -15.36 5.50
N PHE A 50 -16.03 -16.00 4.62
CA PHE A 50 -14.72 -16.57 4.97
C PHE A 50 -13.66 -15.49 5.16
N ASP A 51 -13.58 -14.49 4.28
CA ASP A 51 -12.59 -13.41 4.37
C ASP A 51 -13.10 -12.20 5.17
N HIS A 52 -14.27 -12.30 5.79
CA HIS A 52 -14.90 -11.14 6.42
C HIS A 52 -14.04 -10.52 7.52
N GLU A 53 -13.61 -11.38 8.44
CA GLU A 53 -12.80 -11.00 9.59
C GLU A 53 -11.43 -10.49 9.18
N TRP A 54 -10.87 -11.04 8.09
CA TRP A 54 -9.62 -10.54 7.54
C TRP A 54 -9.74 -9.09 7.06
N GLN A 55 -10.79 -8.78 6.30
CA GLN A 55 -11.01 -7.42 5.81
C GLN A 55 -11.29 -6.42 6.95
N ALA A 56 -12.04 -6.84 7.97
CA ALA A 56 -12.29 -6.02 9.15
C ALA A 56 -11.00 -5.78 9.94
N TYR A 57 -10.18 -6.83 10.12
CA TYR A 57 -8.89 -6.73 10.80
C TYR A 57 -7.93 -5.78 10.08
N LEU A 58 -7.78 -5.92 8.76
CA LEU A 58 -6.97 -5.01 7.94
C LEU A 58 -7.46 -3.58 8.06
N ASN A 59 -8.78 -3.35 7.95
CA ASN A 59 -9.34 -2.02 8.12
C ASN A 59 -8.96 -1.37 9.42
N ASN A 60 -9.09 -2.10 10.53
CA ASN A 60 -8.92 -1.50 11.84
C ASN A 60 -7.44 -1.37 12.21
N GLN A 61 -6.60 -2.34 11.86
CA GLN A 61 -5.18 -2.31 12.22
C GLN A 61 -4.35 -1.51 11.23
N LEU A 62 -4.39 -1.85 9.94
CA LEU A 62 -3.52 -1.22 8.95
C LEU A 62 -3.98 0.22 8.71
N TRP A 63 -5.26 0.39 8.38
CA TRP A 63 -5.80 1.68 7.97
C TRP A 63 -6.18 2.54 9.19
N GLY A 64 -6.86 1.94 10.17
CA GLY A 64 -7.31 2.63 11.38
C GLY A 64 -6.20 2.98 12.37
N ARG A 65 -5.02 2.36 12.26
CA ARG A 65 -3.86 2.66 13.12
C ARG A 65 -2.65 3.09 12.29
N THR A 66 -2.00 2.18 11.58
CA THR A 66 -0.68 2.48 10.98
C THR A 66 -0.72 3.69 10.04
N TRP A 67 -1.69 3.75 9.12
CA TRP A 67 -1.84 4.85 8.17
C TRP A 67 -2.56 6.09 8.74
N ALA A 68 -3.34 5.93 9.82
CA ALA A 68 -4.09 7.03 10.45
C ALA A 68 -3.31 7.77 11.54
N ARG A 69 -2.19 7.22 12.05
CA ARG A 69 -1.42 7.80 13.17
C ARG A 69 -0.83 9.19 12.89
N GLY A 70 -0.59 9.56 11.63
CA GLY A 70 -0.11 10.88 11.24
C GLY A 70 1.32 11.25 11.68
N ILE A 71 2.07 10.34 12.30
CA ILE A 71 3.47 10.58 12.73
C ILE A 71 4.41 10.64 11.52
N LEU A 72 4.21 9.72 10.57
CA LEU A 72 4.82 9.79 9.24
C LEU A 72 3.75 10.25 8.25
N SER A 73 4.15 11.10 7.32
CA SER A 73 3.27 11.50 6.22
C SER A 73 2.94 10.30 5.33
N HIS A 74 1.81 10.34 4.63
CA HIS A 74 1.45 9.28 3.67
C HIS A 74 2.46 9.15 2.53
N GLN A 75 3.17 10.22 2.19
CA GLN A 75 4.29 10.18 1.24
C GLN A 75 5.45 9.35 1.80
N GLN A 76 5.85 9.60 3.06
CA GLN A 76 6.91 8.85 3.73
C GLN A 76 6.54 7.37 3.85
N LEU A 77 5.32 7.07 4.30
CA LEU A 77 4.84 5.69 4.40
C LEU A 77 4.81 4.98 3.04
N SER A 78 4.39 5.67 1.97
CA SER A 78 4.38 5.08 0.62
C SER A 78 5.78 4.76 0.12
N LEU A 79 6.76 5.66 0.33
CA LEU A 79 8.16 5.40 -0.04
C LEU A 79 8.74 4.20 0.71
N VAL A 80 8.48 4.11 2.02
CA VAL A 80 8.93 2.98 2.84
C VAL A 80 8.25 1.68 2.38
N ASN A 81 6.95 1.72 2.08
CA ASN A 81 6.21 0.55 1.62
C ASN A 81 6.71 0.05 0.26
N LEU A 82 7.02 0.94 -0.68
CA LEU A 82 7.63 0.58 -1.96
C LEU A 82 8.96 -0.16 -1.76
N SER A 83 9.83 0.33 -0.87
CA SER A 83 11.10 -0.32 -0.56
C SER A 83 10.91 -1.71 0.06
N MET A 84 9.97 -1.85 1.00
CA MET A 84 9.67 -3.16 1.63
C MET A 84 9.10 -4.16 0.61
N LEU A 85 8.15 -3.74 -0.22
CA LEU A 85 7.54 -4.62 -1.23
C LEU A 85 8.55 -5.06 -2.30
N ALA A 86 9.40 -4.15 -2.76
CA ALA A 86 10.47 -4.47 -3.69
C ALA A 86 11.50 -5.43 -3.06
N GLY A 87 11.94 -5.16 -1.83
CA GLY A 87 12.88 -6.02 -1.10
C GLY A 87 12.35 -7.43 -0.83
N LEU A 88 11.03 -7.57 -0.69
CA LEU A 88 10.34 -8.86 -0.55
C LEU A 88 9.98 -9.53 -1.90
N GLY A 89 10.29 -8.89 -3.03
CA GLY A 89 9.95 -9.39 -4.37
C GLY A 89 8.44 -9.42 -4.67
N ARG A 90 7.62 -8.64 -3.96
CA ARG A 90 6.16 -8.59 -4.12
C ARG A 90 5.77 -7.58 -5.19
N MET A 91 6.11 -7.89 -6.45
CA MET A 91 6.05 -6.91 -7.54
C MET A 91 4.63 -6.54 -8.00
N GLU A 92 3.64 -7.42 -7.82
CA GLU A 92 2.23 -7.10 -8.07
C GLU A 92 1.71 -6.04 -7.08
N GLU A 93 1.97 -6.25 -5.78
CA GLU A 93 1.66 -5.28 -4.74
C GLU A 93 2.48 -4.00 -4.88
N PHE A 94 3.74 -4.10 -5.32
CA PHE A 94 4.58 -2.95 -5.63
C PHE A 94 3.93 -2.06 -6.69
N GLU A 95 3.39 -2.64 -7.77
CA GLU A 95 2.70 -1.87 -8.81
C GLU A 95 1.48 -1.14 -8.27
N LEU A 96 0.64 -1.83 -7.49
CA LEU A 96 -0.50 -1.21 -6.83
C LEU A 96 -0.06 -0.03 -5.95
N HIS A 97 0.97 -0.23 -5.12
CA HIS A 97 1.49 0.80 -4.24
C HIS A 97 2.23 1.92 -4.98
N PHE A 98 2.80 1.68 -6.16
CA PHE A 98 3.38 2.72 -6.99
C PHE A 98 2.30 3.65 -7.55
N ARG A 99 1.16 3.09 -7.99
CA ARG A 99 -0.02 3.89 -8.40
C ARG A 99 -0.57 4.69 -7.23
N ILE A 100 -0.68 4.10 -6.05
CA ILE A 100 -1.10 4.80 -4.83
C ILE A 100 -0.13 5.95 -4.50
N ALA A 101 1.18 5.69 -4.55
CA ALA A 101 2.20 6.68 -4.24
C ALA A 101 2.09 7.90 -5.17
N LEU A 102 1.93 7.64 -6.46
CA LEU A 102 1.79 8.64 -7.52
C LEU A 102 0.46 9.42 -7.41
N ASN A 103 -0.66 8.70 -7.40
CA ASN A 103 -1.98 9.29 -7.62
C ASN A 103 -2.68 9.74 -6.34
N ARG A 104 -2.36 9.13 -5.20
CA ARG A 104 -3.15 9.28 -3.96
C ARG A 104 -2.36 10.00 -2.89
N THR A 105 -1.19 9.46 -2.53
CA THR A 105 -0.33 10.12 -1.52
C THR A 105 0.51 11.24 -2.14
N LYS A 106 0.50 11.38 -3.47
CA LYS A 106 1.15 12.46 -4.22
C LYS A 106 2.65 12.57 -3.93
N VAL A 107 3.36 11.45 -3.88
CA VAL A 107 4.83 11.46 -3.78
C VAL A 107 5.37 12.17 -5.02
N PRO A 108 6.26 13.18 -4.88
CA PRO A 108 6.85 13.84 -6.03
C PRO A 108 7.60 12.86 -6.92
N LEU A 109 7.44 12.99 -8.24
CA LEU A 109 8.03 12.07 -9.22
C LEU A 109 9.56 11.94 -9.06
N ILE A 110 10.24 13.02 -8.68
CA ILE A 110 11.67 12.98 -8.37
C ILE A 110 11.99 12.05 -7.21
N GLN A 111 11.19 12.03 -6.14
CA GLN A 111 11.39 11.14 -5.00
C GLN A 111 11.09 9.68 -5.37
N LEU A 112 10.08 9.45 -6.23
CA LEU A 112 9.84 8.12 -6.79
C LEU A 112 11.05 7.63 -7.57
N ARG A 113 11.66 8.44 -8.44
CA ARG A 113 12.89 8.05 -9.15
C ARG A 113 14.03 7.70 -8.19
N GLU A 114 14.29 8.53 -7.19
CA GLU A 114 15.37 8.31 -6.23
C GLU A 114 15.17 7.04 -5.41
N ILE A 115 13.94 6.71 -4.99
CA ILE A 115 13.69 5.47 -4.24
C ILE A 115 13.90 4.22 -5.12
N LEU A 116 13.56 4.27 -6.42
CA LEU A 116 13.84 3.16 -7.34
C LEU A 116 15.34 2.93 -7.54
N LEU A 117 16.13 4.01 -7.61
CA LEU A 117 17.59 3.91 -7.66
C LEU A 117 18.13 3.25 -6.38
N HIS A 118 17.63 3.67 -5.22
CA HIS A 118 18.03 3.11 -3.94
C HIS A 118 17.68 1.61 -3.82
N ILE A 119 16.46 1.24 -4.24
CA ILE A 119 16.00 -0.16 -4.32
C ILE A 119 16.94 -0.98 -5.20
N GLY A 120 17.34 -0.48 -6.38
CA GLY A 120 18.28 -1.20 -7.24
C GLY A 120 19.65 -1.47 -6.59
N MET A 121 20.12 -0.56 -5.72
CA MET A 121 21.41 -0.73 -5.03
C MET A 121 21.34 -1.65 -3.81
N TYR A 122 20.25 -1.60 -3.04
CA TYR A 122 20.13 -2.32 -1.77
C TYR A 122 19.35 -3.63 -1.87
N CYS A 123 18.42 -3.74 -2.82
CA CYS A 123 17.66 -4.97 -3.10
C CYS A 123 18.19 -5.71 -4.33
N GLY A 124 19.20 -5.16 -5.01
CA GLY A 124 19.86 -5.75 -6.17
C GLY A 124 19.35 -5.21 -7.51
N ILE A 125 20.27 -5.17 -8.48
CA ILE A 125 20.02 -4.62 -9.83
C ILE A 125 18.80 -5.26 -10.52
N PRO A 126 18.54 -6.58 -10.44
CA PRO A 126 17.34 -7.18 -11.02
C PRO A 126 16.04 -6.60 -10.47
N ILE A 127 15.93 -6.43 -9.14
CA ILE A 127 14.74 -5.85 -8.50
C ILE A 127 14.57 -4.39 -8.92
N GLY A 128 15.66 -3.62 -8.99
CA GLY A 128 15.63 -2.25 -9.52
C GLY A 128 15.10 -2.20 -10.95
N ARG A 129 15.57 -3.10 -11.83
CA ARG A 129 15.10 -3.20 -13.22
C ARG A 129 13.60 -3.45 -13.30
N ASP A 130 13.08 -4.37 -12.49
CA ASP A 130 11.66 -4.70 -12.46
C ASP A 130 10.82 -3.53 -11.94
N ALA A 131 11.28 -2.87 -10.87
CA ALA A 131 10.62 -1.70 -10.31
C ALA A 131 10.55 -0.53 -11.32
N PHE A 132 11.64 -0.29 -12.07
CA PHE A 132 11.66 0.69 -13.16
C PHE A 132 10.77 0.28 -14.35
N ALA A 133 10.65 -1.01 -14.65
CA ALA A 133 9.75 -1.48 -15.70
C ALA A 133 8.28 -1.21 -15.36
N ILE A 134 7.88 -1.49 -14.11
CA ILE A 134 6.56 -1.15 -13.58
C ILE A 134 6.34 0.35 -13.63
N ALA A 135 7.28 1.15 -13.12
CA ALA A 135 7.17 2.60 -13.09
C ALA A 135 6.94 3.19 -14.50
N ARG A 136 7.70 2.74 -15.51
CA ARG A 136 7.50 3.19 -16.90
C ARG A 136 6.11 2.85 -17.43
N ARG A 137 5.61 1.63 -17.17
CA ARG A 137 4.27 1.21 -17.58
C ARG A 137 3.21 2.10 -16.94
N VAL A 138 3.23 2.23 -15.61
CA VAL A 138 2.27 3.05 -14.87
C VAL A 138 2.29 4.50 -15.33
N LEU A 139 3.47 5.14 -15.41
CA LEU A 139 3.58 6.54 -15.83
C LEU A 139 3.02 6.77 -17.24
N LYS A 140 3.21 5.81 -18.15
CA LYS A 140 2.63 5.85 -19.50
C LYS A 140 1.11 5.76 -19.49
N GLU A 141 0.56 4.81 -18.74
CA GLU A 141 -0.89 4.62 -18.61
C GLU A 141 -1.59 5.83 -18.00
N GLU A 142 -0.98 6.41 -16.95
CA GLU A 142 -1.47 7.59 -16.23
C GLU A 142 -1.14 8.90 -16.99
N ARG A 143 -0.46 8.83 -18.14
CA ARG A 143 -0.06 9.96 -19.00
C ARG A 143 0.74 11.03 -18.25
N ILE A 144 1.64 10.59 -17.37
CA ILE A 144 2.51 11.50 -16.62
C ILE A 144 3.65 11.99 -17.52
N ASP A 145 3.76 13.31 -17.64
CA ASP A 145 4.90 13.94 -18.29
C ASP A 145 6.15 13.84 -17.40
N VAL A 146 7.17 13.16 -17.90
CA VAL A 146 8.45 12.96 -17.19
C VAL A 146 9.54 13.93 -17.62
N SER A 147 9.32 14.74 -18.67
CA SER A 147 10.32 15.68 -19.21
C SER A 147 10.81 16.70 -18.16
N GLN A 148 9.94 17.07 -17.23
CA GLN A 148 10.25 17.91 -16.07
C GLN A 148 11.39 17.38 -15.18
N LEU A 149 11.68 16.07 -15.23
CA LEU A 149 12.77 15.49 -14.45
C LEU A 149 14.16 15.76 -15.04
N ASP A 150 14.24 16.06 -16.34
CA ASP A 150 15.50 16.28 -17.05
C ASP A 150 16.07 17.65 -16.71
N GLU A 151 15.21 18.66 -16.53
CA GLU A 151 15.60 20.02 -16.17
C GLU A 151 16.19 20.16 -14.74
N VAL A 152 15.76 19.30 -13.82
CA VAL A 152 16.25 19.34 -12.43
C VAL A 152 17.70 18.81 -12.35
N SER A 153 18.06 17.87 -13.24
CA SER A 153 19.42 17.35 -13.31
C SER A 153 20.41 18.42 -13.81
N THR A 154 20.00 19.25 -14.76
CA THR A 154 20.86 20.27 -15.39
C THR A 154 21.08 21.48 -14.49
N LYS A 155 20.06 21.93 -13.72
CA LYS A 155 20.18 23.07 -12.79
C LYS A 155 21.11 22.81 -11.59
N LYS A 156 21.22 21.57 -11.10
CA LYS A 156 22.20 21.24 -10.03
C LYS A 156 23.64 21.24 -10.53
N VAL A 157 23.87 20.90 -11.80
CA VAL A 157 25.21 20.90 -12.41
C VAL A 157 25.70 22.34 -12.67
N SER A 158 24.81 23.26 -13.08
CA SER A 158 25.18 24.67 -13.29
C SER A 158 25.53 25.41 -11.99
N ASN A 159 24.85 25.11 -10.88
CA ASN A 159 25.16 25.70 -9.57
C ASN A 159 26.42 25.15 -8.89
N LYS A 160 26.97 24.02 -9.35
CA LYS A 160 28.25 23.46 -8.85
C LYS A 160 29.50 24.00 -9.55
N LYS A 161 29.37 24.78 -10.63
CA LYS A 161 30.51 25.37 -11.37
C LYS A 161 30.86 26.82 -10.95
N LYS A 162 30.33 27.32 -9.82
CA LYS A 162 30.57 28.69 -9.32
C LYS A 162 31.19 28.74 -7.90
N LYS A 163 31.99 27.75 -7.52
CA LYS A 163 32.88 27.84 -6.35
C LYS A 163 34.22 27.21 -6.67
#